data_AF-M3A4U5-F1
#
_entry.id   AF-M3A4U5-F1
#
_cell.length_a   1.000
_cell.length_b   1.000
_cell.length_c   1.000
_cell.angle_alpha   90.00
_cell.angle_beta   90.00
_cell.angle_gamma   90.00
#
_symmetry.space_group_name_H-M   'P 1'
#
loop_
_entity.id
_entity.type
_entity.pdbx_description
1 polymer ?
#
loop_
_entity_poly.entity_id
_entity_poly.type
_entity_poly.pdbx_seq_one_letter_code
_entity_poly.pdbx_strand_id
1 'polypeptide(L)'
;MFQPLVNCWRQVKLDAGAVADAARKFHPIDRDGFYRLQRSYFDIRDPMMRAGAYFALNRSSFSGLTFSGGYSGSENRFTLSSINKLARTTIPNITVDQADFELSLSRHPDAFAYLDPPYLLAASKSNLYGLRGDAHRDFDHGRLADILR
;
A
#
# COMPACT_ATOMS: atom_id res chain seq x y z
N MET A 1 -1.31 -1.70 -11.43
CA MET A 1 -0.23 -2.09 -10.48
C MET A 1 0.03 -0.94 -9.50
N PHE A 2 0.09 -1.20 -8.19
CA PHE A 2 0.00 -0.16 -7.15
C PHE A 2 1.36 0.20 -6.52
N GLN A 3 2.08 1.13 -7.16
CA GLN A 3 3.42 1.57 -6.76
C GLN A 3 3.53 2.12 -5.32
N PRO A 4 2.55 2.86 -4.77
CA PRO A 4 2.62 3.41 -3.40
C PRO A 4 2.94 2.37 -2.33
N LEU A 5 2.29 1.20 -2.40
CA LEU A 5 2.49 0.10 -1.46
C LEU A 5 3.90 -0.50 -1.61
N VAL A 6 4.33 -0.76 -2.84
CA VAL A 6 5.65 -1.35 -3.11
C VAL A 6 6.76 -0.41 -2.64
N ASN A 7 6.63 0.88 -2.93
CA ASN A 7 7.56 1.89 -2.42
C ASN A 7 7.64 1.86 -0.89
N CYS A 8 6.49 1.89 -0.21
CA CYS A 8 6.45 1.87 1.25
C CYS A 8 7.23 0.69 1.83
N TRP A 9 6.96 -0.52 1.35
CA TRP A 9 7.64 -1.71 1.85
C TRP A 9 9.13 -1.76 1.52
N ARG A 10 9.54 -1.29 0.32
CA ARG A 10 10.96 -1.17 -0.04
C ARG A 10 11.70 -0.19 0.88
N GLN A 11 11.10 0.96 1.19
CA GLN A 11 11.68 1.92 2.13
C GLN A 11 11.69 1.38 3.56
N VAL A 12 10.67 0.63 3.99
CA VAL A 12 10.66 -0.04 5.31
C VAL A 12 11.79 -1.07 5.42
N LYS A 13 12.05 -1.83 4.35
CA LYS A 13 13.18 -2.77 4.31
C LYS A 13 14.52 -2.05 4.41
N LEU A 14 14.64 -0.89 3.74
CA LEU A 14 15.86 -0.10 3.70
C LEU A 14 16.15 0.55 5.05
N ASP A 15 15.19 1.29 5.60
CA ASP A 15 15.29 1.98 6.88
C ASP A 15 13.88 2.29 7.44
N ALA A 16 13.36 1.38 8.26
CA ALA A 16 12.06 1.55 8.90
C ALA A 16 12.01 2.77 9.85
N GLY A 17 13.14 3.16 10.43
CA GLY A 17 13.26 4.35 11.28
C GLY A 17 13.04 5.62 10.47
N ALA A 18 13.69 5.74 9.31
CA ALA A 18 13.51 6.86 8.41
C ALA A 18 12.07 6.98 7.87
N VAL A 19 11.41 5.86 7.58
CA VAL A 19 9.98 5.87 7.19
C VAL A 19 9.12 6.37 8.37
N ALA A 20 9.41 5.94 9.60
CA ALA A 20 8.69 6.38 10.78
C ALA A 20 8.90 7.89 11.05
N ASP A 21 10.11 8.40 10.87
CA ASP A 21 10.41 9.83 10.99
C ASP A 21 9.71 10.65 9.91
N ALA A 22 9.67 10.15 8.67
CA ALA A 22 8.89 10.75 7.59
C ALA A 22 7.38 10.75 7.90
N ALA A 23 6.84 9.62 8.39
CA ALA A 23 5.44 9.52 8.80
C ALA A 23 5.12 10.50 9.93
N ARG A 24 6.01 10.65 10.92
CA ARG A 24 5.81 11.54 12.08
C ARG A 24 5.57 13.01 11.68
N LYS A 25 6.08 13.46 10.53
CA LYS A 25 5.82 14.81 9.98
C LYS A 25 4.35 15.07 9.65
N PHE A 26 3.55 14.03 9.50
CA PHE A 26 2.12 14.12 9.24
C PHE A 26 1.27 13.90 10.49
N HIS A 27 1.85 13.60 11.66
CA HIS A 27 1.09 13.35 12.89
C HIS A 27 0.95 14.64 13.74
N PRO A 28 -0.25 14.97 14.27
CA PRO A 28 -1.54 14.37 13.92
C PRO A 28 -2.02 14.86 12.55
N ILE A 29 -2.79 14.01 11.87
CA ILE A 29 -3.47 14.41 10.63
C ILE A 29 -4.96 14.52 10.90
N ASP A 30 -5.54 15.67 10.55
CA ASP A 30 -6.97 15.89 10.57
C ASP A 30 -7.60 15.54 9.21
N ARG A 31 -8.91 15.71 9.09
CA ARG A 31 -9.66 15.41 7.86
C ARG A 31 -9.14 16.21 6.66
N ASP A 32 -8.89 17.50 6.84
CA ASP A 32 -8.50 18.37 5.74
C ASP A 32 -7.05 18.11 5.31
N GLY A 33 -6.16 17.88 6.27
CA GLY A 33 -4.79 17.43 6.07
C GLY A 33 -4.75 16.11 5.31
N PHE A 34 -5.62 15.16 5.64
CA PHE A 34 -5.75 13.89 4.93
C PHE A 34 -6.07 14.12 3.44
N TYR A 35 -7.11 14.90 3.13
CA TYR A 35 -7.49 15.12 1.73
C TYR A 35 -6.48 15.99 0.97
N ARG A 36 -5.80 16.94 1.63
CA ARG A 36 -4.66 17.67 1.03
C ARG A 36 -3.53 16.71 0.67
N LEU A 37 -3.10 15.88 1.63
CA LEU A 37 -2.03 14.91 1.43
C LEU A 37 -2.38 13.88 0.36
N GLN A 38 -3.62 13.39 0.34
CA GLN A 38 -4.10 12.44 -0.65
C GLN A 38 -4.02 13.02 -2.08
N ARG A 39 -4.36 14.31 -2.25
CA ARG A 39 -4.27 15.02 -3.54
C ARG A 39 -2.83 15.28 -3.99
N SER A 40 -1.96 15.70 -3.07
CA SER A 40 -0.57 16.06 -3.40
C SER A 40 0.41 14.89 -3.30
N TYR A 41 -0.06 13.68 -2.98
CA TYR A 41 0.81 12.52 -2.71
C TYR A 41 1.79 12.24 -3.86
N PHE A 42 1.29 12.32 -5.10
CA PHE A 42 2.08 12.02 -6.30
C PHE A 42 3.09 13.13 -6.65
N ASP A 43 3.00 14.30 -6.02
CA ASP A 43 3.97 15.38 -6.17
C ASP A 43 5.22 15.16 -5.28
N ILE A 44 5.14 14.27 -4.29
CA ILE A 44 6.23 13.97 -3.35
C ILE A 44 7.33 13.19 -4.07
N ARG A 45 8.44 13.87 -4.42
CA ARG A 45 9.54 13.27 -5.18
C ARG A 45 10.37 12.28 -4.38
N ASP A 46 10.68 12.60 -3.12
CA ASP A 46 11.47 11.73 -2.24
C ASP A 46 10.74 10.41 -1.92
N PRO A 47 11.29 9.24 -2.30
CA PRO A 47 10.70 7.94 -2.00
C PRO A 47 10.47 7.70 -0.50
N MET A 48 11.36 8.21 0.36
CA MET A 48 11.28 8.03 1.81
C MET A 48 10.10 8.82 2.39
N MET A 49 10.01 10.12 2.07
CA MET A 49 8.84 10.94 2.40
C MET A 49 7.54 10.33 1.86
N ARG A 50 7.57 9.79 0.64
CA ARG A 50 6.42 9.16 0.01
C ARG A 50 5.97 7.90 0.75
N ALA A 51 6.89 7.12 1.30
CA ALA A 51 6.57 5.99 2.17
C ALA A 51 5.92 6.43 3.48
N GLY A 52 6.45 7.48 4.13
CA GLY A 52 5.85 8.05 5.33
C GLY A 52 4.44 8.61 5.10
N ALA A 53 4.25 9.35 3.99
CA ALA A 53 2.96 9.86 3.57
C ALA A 53 1.95 8.74 3.29
N TYR A 54 2.38 7.66 2.62
CA TYR A 54 1.54 6.49 2.37
C TYR A 54 1.09 5.84 3.69
N PHE A 55 2.00 5.66 4.64
CA PHE A 55 1.67 5.10 5.95
C PHE A 55 0.64 5.97 6.68
N ALA A 56 0.80 7.30 6.68
CA ALA A 56 -0.15 8.24 7.27
C ALA A 56 -1.54 8.14 6.62
N LEU A 57 -1.61 8.12 5.27
CA LEU A 57 -2.86 7.93 4.53
C LEU A 57 -3.52 6.58 4.82
N ASN A 58 -2.74 5.50 4.83
CA ASN A 58 -3.25 4.16 5.11
C ASN A 58 -3.87 4.11 6.51
N ARG A 59 -3.12 4.52 7.53
CA ARG A 59 -3.58 4.48 8.92
C ARG A 59 -4.74 5.44 9.20
N SER A 60 -4.95 6.47 8.39
CA SER A 60 -6.02 7.45 8.58
C SER A 60 -7.26 7.22 7.68
N SER A 61 -7.25 6.19 6.84
CA SER A 61 -8.31 5.89 5.89
C SER A 61 -9.22 4.73 6.33
N PHE A 62 -10.47 4.74 5.87
CA PHE A 62 -11.39 3.61 6.05
C PHE A 62 -10.76 2.35 5.47
N SER A 63 -10.72 1.29 6.29
CA SER A 63 -10.14 -0.01 5.97
C SER A 63 -8.73 0.03 5.37
N GLY A 64 -7.95 1.10 5.56
CA GLY A 64 -6.63 1.23 4.96
C GLY A 64 -6.62 1.44 3.45
N LEU A 65 -7.74 1.84 2.85
CA LEU A 65 -7.91 1.92 1.39
C LEU A 65 -7.19 3.10 0.74
N THR A 66 -6.52 3.96 1.50
CA THR A 66 -5.63 5.04 1.02
C THR A 66 -6.31 5.94 -0.02
N PHE A 67 -6.07 5.73 -1.32
CA PHE A 67 -6.58 6.52 -2.44
C PHE A 67 -7.94 6.06 -2.96
N SER A 68 -8.41 4.88 -2.53
CA SER A 68 -9.75 4.37 -2.81
C SER A 68 -10.71 4.56 -1.62
N GLY A 69 -10.21 5.05 -0.48
CA GLY A 69 -10.99 5.30 0.73
C GLY A 69 -11.01 6.77 1.18
N GLY A 70 -11.98 7.10 2.03
CA GLY A 70 -12.06 8.39 2.73
C GLY A 70 -11.39 8.37 4.10
N TYR A 71 -11.29 9.55 4.72
CA TYR A 71 -10.77 9.73 6.08
C TYR A 71 -11.66 9.04 7.12
N SER A 72 -11.07 8.19 7.98
CA SER A 72 -11.76 7.45 9.04
C SER A 72 -11.35 7.84 10.46
N GLY A 73 -10.60 8.93 10.62
CA GLY A 73 -9.98 9.28 11.88
C GLY A 73 -8.56 8.73 12.01
N SER A 74 -7.65 9.57 12.50
CA SER A 74 -6.26 9.21 12.81
C SER A 74 -6.08 8.76 14.26
N GLU A 75 -6.96 9.19 15.17
CA GLU A 75 -6.77 9.14 16.63
C GLU A 75 -6.58 7.73 17.20
N ASN A 76 -7.20 6.72 16.59
CA ASN A 76 -7.09 5.33 17.01
C ASN A 76 -6.16 4.48 16.14
N ARG A 77 -5.67 5.03 15.02
CA ARG A 77 -4.98 4.22 14.00
C ARG A 77 -3.64 4.78 13.57
N PHE A 78 -3.54 6.08 13.32
CA PHE A 78 -2.29 6.77 13.02
C PHE A 78 -1.76 7.45 14.30
N THR A 79 -1.42 6.63 15.28
CA THR A 79 -0.96 7.05 16.61
C THR A 79 0.56 7.02 16.71
N LEU A 80 1.14 7.77 17.66
CA LEU A 80 2.57 7.67 17.99
C LEU A 80 3.01 6.23 18.27
N SER A 81 2.16 5.41 18.91
CA SER A 81 2.45 3.98 19.13
C SER A 81 2.60 3.22 17.81
N SER A 82 1.71 3.45 16.83
CA SER A 82 1.81 2.83 15.50
C SER A 82 3.08 3.26 14.74
N ILE A 83 3.48 4.53 14.86
CA ILE A 83 4.71 5.06 14.25
C ILE A 83 5.95 4.46 14.94
N ASN A 84 5.94 4.36 16.27
CA ASN A 84 7.06 3.76 17.02
C ASN A 84 7.17 2.25 16.75
N LYS A 85 6.05 1.57 16.47
CA LYS A 85 6.07 0.18 16.00
C LYS A 85 6.71 0.08 14.61
N LEU A 86 6.36 0.98 13.69
CA LEU A 86 6.98 1.06 12.37
C LEU A 86 8.49 1.22 12.48
N ALA A 87 8.98 2.15 13.31
CA ALA A 87 10.41 2.41 13.50
C ALA A 87 11.23 1.17 13.93
N ARG A 88 10.58 0.18 14.56
CA ARG A 88 11.22 -1.05 15.05
C ARG A 88 10.95 -2.27 14.15
N THR A 89 10.30 -2.07 13.02
CA THR A 89 9.95 -3.18 12.11
C THR A 89 11.19 -3.64 11.34
N THR A 90 11.45 -4.93 11.35
CA THR A 90 12.54 -5.55 10.59
C THR A 90 12.00 -6.68 9.71
N ILE A 91 12.46 -6.73 8.46
CA ILE A 91 12.02 -7.72 7.46
C ILE A 91 13.22 -8.27 6.66
N PRO A 92 14.23 -8.86 7.33
CA PRO A 92 15.51 -9.21 6.70
C PRO A 92 15.37 -10.23 5.57
N ASN A 93 14.40 -11.14 5.67
CA ASN A 93 14.21 -12.26 4.74
C ASN A 93 13.09 -12.02 3.72
N ILE A 94 12.62 -10.78 3.59
CA ILE A 94 11.53 -10.43 2.65
C ILE A 94 12.13 -9.59 1.52
N THR A 95 11.91 -10.00 0.28
CA THR A 95 12.15 -9.16 -0.90
C THR A 95 10.82 -8.68 -1.45
N VAL A 96 10.78 -7.42 -1.86
CA VAL A 96 9.54 -6.77 -2.31
C VAL A 96 9.77 -6.19 -3.68
N ASP A 97 9.03 -6.71 -4.65
CA ASP A 97 9.11 -6.29 -6.04
C ASP A 97 7.76 -5.85 -6.58
N GLN A 98 7.84 -4.99 -7.59
CA GLN A 98 6.69 -4.51 -8.34
C GLN A 98 6.67 -5.26 -9.67
N ALA A 99 5.79 -6.24 -9.79
CA ALA A 99 5.58 -7.00 -11.02
C ALA A 99 4.10 -7.32 -11.19
N ASP A 100 3.71 -7.52 -12.44
CA ASP A 100 2.47 -8.22 -12.76
C ASP A 100 2.57 -9.70 -12.31
N PHE A 101 1.43 -10.32 -11.99
CA PHE A 101 1.42 -11.68 -11.45
C PHE A 101 1.97 -12.70 -12.45
N GLU A 102 1.75 -12.52 -13.76
CA GLU A 102 2.26 -13.42 -14.80
C GLU A 102 3.79 -13.45 -14.79
N LEU A 103 4.39 -12.25 -14.75
CA LEU A 103 5.84 -12.08 -14.73
C LEU A 103 6.44 -12.55 -13.40
N SER A 104 5.75 -12.35 -12.28
CA SER A 104 6.20 -12.82 -10.98
C SER A 104 6.24 -14.34 -10.93
N LEU A 105 5.17 -15.01 -11.36
CA LEU A 105 5.10 -16.47 -11.42
C LEU A 105 6.13 -17.05 -12.38
N SER A 106 6.31 -16.46 -13.57
CA SER A 106 7.28 -16.94 -14.56
C SER A 106 8.73 -16.83 -14.08
N ARG A 107 9.04 -15.89 -13.19
CA ARG A 107 10.38 -15.73 -12.60
C ARG A 107 10.68 -16.72 -11.47
N HIS A 108 9.64 -17.37 -10.94
CA HIS A 108 9.73 -18.24 -9.77
C HIS A 108 9.00 -19.57 -10.01
N PRO A 109 9.36 -20.34 -11.06
CA PRO A 109 8.62 -21.52 -11.48
C PRO A 109 8.61 -22.66 -10.44
N ASP A 110 9.66 -22.74 -9.61
CA ASP A 110 9.83 -23.80 -8.61
C ASP A 110 9.43 -23.35 -7.19
N ALA A 111 8.86 -22.15 -7.04
CA ALA A 111 8.48 -21.61 -5.74
C ALA A 111 7.08 -22.07 -5.31
N PHE A 112 6.88 -22.24 -4.01
CA PHE A 112 5.52 -22.28 -3.46
C PHE A 112 4.89 -20.89 -3.57
N ALA A 113 3.78 -20.77 -4.31
CA ALA A 113 3.07 -19.52 -4.50
C ALA A 113 1.81 -19.45 -3.61
N TYR A 114 1.74 -18.42 -2.77
CA TYR A 114 0.49 -18.00 -2.13
C TYR A 114 -0.10 -16.84 -2.92
N LEU A 115 -1.33 -17.02 -3.42
CA LEU A 115 -1.98 -16.07 -4.32
C LEU A 115 -3.29 -15.59 -3.70
N ASP A 116 -3.39 -14.28 -3.50
CA ASP A 116 -4.59 -13.59 -2.98
C ASP A 116 -5.00 -12.49 -3.97
N PRO A 117 -5.56 -12.86 -5.14
CA PRO A 117 -5.98 -11.88 -6.15
C PRO A 117 -7.18 -11.06 -5.66
N PRO A 118 -7.41 -9.86 -6.22
CA PRO A 118 -8.66 -9.12 -5.98
C PRO A 118 -9.87 -10.02 -6.22
N TYR A 119 -10.80 -10.10 -5.26
CA TYR A 119 -11.96 -10.98 -5.44
C TYR A 119 -12.83 -10.58 -6.63
N LEU A 120 -13.35 -11.56 -7.35
CA LEU A 120 -14.32 -11.35 -8.41
C LEU A 120 -15.64 -10.87 -7.81
N LEU A 121 -15.84 -9.55 -7.78
CA LEU A 121 -17.05 -8.91 -7.30
C LEU A 121 -17.88 -8.35 -8.47
N ALA A 122 -19.16 -8.11 -8.22
CA ALA A 122 -20.00 -7.34 -9.14
C ALA A 122 -19.37 -5.97 -9.43
N ALA A 123 -19.47 -5.47 -10.66
CA ALA A 123 -18.79 -4.26 -11.11
C ALA A 123 -19.03 -3.03 -10.20
N SER A 124 -20.20 -2.93 -9.59
CA SER A 124 -20.54 -1.85 -8.63
C SER A 124 -19.79 -1.90 -7.30
N LYS A 125 -19.13 -3.03 -6.99
CA LYS A 125 -18.38 -3.28 -5.75
C LYS A 125 -16.86 -3.43 -5.99
N SER A 126 -16.41 -3.46 -7.23
CA SER A 126 -15.00 -3.63 -7.59
C SER A 126 -14.26 -2.29 -7.56
N ASN A 127 -14.22 -1.61 -6.41
CA ASN A 127 -13.60 -0.29 -6.29
C ASN A 127 -12.63 -0.15 -5.11
N LEU A 128 -12.18 -1.28 -4.54
CA LEU A 128 -11.45 -1.29 -3.28
C LEU A 128 -9.95 -1.05 -3.44
N TYR A 129 -9.33 -1.57 -4.50
CA TYR A 129 -7.87 -1.58 -4.62
C TYR A 129 -7.34 -0.51 -5.58
N GLY A 130 -6.18 0.05 -5.24
CA GLY A 130 -5.44 0.99 -6.10
C GLY A 130 -5.97 2.43 -6.04
N LEU A 131 -5.98 3.10 -7.19
CA LEU A 131 -6.46 4.46 -7.38
C LEU A 131 -7.91 4.43 -7.87
N ARG A 132 -8.86 4.68 -6.95
CA ARG A 132 -10.30 4.61 -7.24
C ARG A 132 -10.69 3.25 -7.84
N GLY A 133 -10.11 2.15 -7.36
CA GLY A 133 -10.49 0.80 -7.75
C GLY A 133 -9.86 0.23 -9.02
N ASP A 134 -8.93 0.93 -9.66
CA ASP A 134 -8.30 0.50 -10.91
C ASP A 134 -7.64 -0.89 -10.79
N ALA A 135 -6.93 -1.16 -9.70
CA ALA A 135 -6.28 -2.44 -9.44
C ALA A 135 -7.27 -3.58 -9.09
N HIS A 136 -8.57 -3.30 -8.97
CA HIS A 136 -9.60 -4.30 -8.73
C HIS A 136 -10.36 -4.66 -10.01
N ARG A 137 -10.84 -3.65 -10.75
CA ARG A 137 -11.70 -3.86 -11.93
C ARG A 137 -11.01 -4.60 -13.06
N ASP A 138 -9.72 -4.32 -13.24
CA ASP A 138 -9.00 -4.74 -14.43
C ASP A 138 -8.18 -6.02 -14.19
N PHE A 139 -8.44 -6.75 -13.09
CA PHE A 139 -7.73 -7.99 -12.77
C PHE A 139 -8.23 -9.16 -13.63
N ASP A 140 -7.32 -9.79 -14.38
CA ASP A 140 -7.65 -10.91 -15.25
C ASP A 140 -7.62 -12.25 -14.50
N HIS A 141 -8.81 -12.64 -14.01
CA HIS A 141 -9.01 -13.88 -13.28
C HIS A 141 -8.86 -15.12 -14.18
N GLY A 142 -9.24 -15.00 -15.47
CA GLY A 142 -9.15 -16.11 -16.43
C GLY A 142 -7.70 -16.44 -16.72
N ARG A 143 -6.90 -15.41 -16.97
CA ARG A 143 -5.46 -15.54 -17.21
C ARG A 143 -4.72 -16.15 -16.01
N LEU A 144 -5.07 -15.74 -14.78
CA LEU A 144 -4.52 -16.35 -13.58
C LEU A 144 -4.86 -17.85 -13.51
N ALA A 145 -6.12 -18.22 -13.74
CA ALA A 145 -6.54 -19.62 -13.72
C ALA A 145 -5.83 -20.45 -14.79
N ASP A 146 -5.58 -19.90 -15.98
CA ASP A 146 -4.87 -20.58 -17.06
C ASP A 146 -3.39 -20.82 -16.76
N ILE A 147 -2.70 -19.87 -16.09
CA ILE A 147 -1.29 -20.02 -15.69
C ILE A 147 -1.10 -21.07 -14.60
N LEU A 148 -2.12 -21.28 -13.76
CA LEU A 148 -2.08 -22.20 -12.62
C LEU A 148 -2.43 -23.66 -12.96
N ARG A 149 -2.81 -23.94 -14.21
CA ARG A 149 -3.08 -25.30 -14.69
C ARG A 149 -1.79 -26.03 -15.03
#